data_AF-R0K4W1-F1
#
_entry.id   AF-R0K4W1-F1
#
_cell.length_a   1.000
_cell.length_b   1.000
_cell.length_c   1.000
_cell.angle_alpha   90.00
_cell.angle_beta   90.00
_cell.angle_gamma   90.00
#
_symmetry.space_group_name_H-M   'P 1'
#
loop_
_entity.id
_entity.type
_entity.pdbx_description
1 polymer ?
#
loop_
_entity_poly.entity_id
_entity_poly.type
_entity_poly.pdbx_seq_one_letter_code
_entity_poly.pdbx_strand_id
1 'polypeptide(L)' 'GESEELKGLLLNPHLRQLLLTVDEAEEKSSLMKKYMQEPLFVEFADCCLRIVEPPEKENILPE' A
#
# COMPACT_ATOMS: atom_id res chain seq x y z
N GLY A 1 -17.04 5.36 -5.18
CA GLY A 1 -15.69 5.33 -4.62
C GLY A 1 -15.40 3.89 -4.33
N GLU A 2 -14.53 3.26 -5.10
CA GLU A 2 -14.20 1.84 -5.00
C GLU A 2 -13.07 1.59 -5.99
N SER A 3 -11.83 1.56 -5.50
CA SER A 3 -10.70 1.14 -6.35
C SER A 3 -10.85 -0.36 -6.60
N GLU A 4 -11.43 -0.74 -7.73
CA GLU A 4 -11.57 -2.15 -8.16
C GLU A 4 -10.20 -2.85 -8.20
N GLU A 5 -9.15 -2.09 -8.53
CA GLU A 5 -7.76 -2.52 -8.48
C GLU A 5 -7.33 -2.92 -7.05
N LEU A 6 -7.64 -2.08 -6.05
CA LEU A 6 -7.37 -2.40 -4.64
C LEU A 6 -8.13 -3.65 -4.19
N LYS A 7 -9.40 -3.81 -4.61
CA LYS A 7 -10.18 -5.01 -4.31
C LYS A 7 -9.57 -6.26 -4.94
N GLY A 8 -9.10 -6.16 -6.19
CA GLY A 8 -8.41 -7.25 -6.88
C GLY A 8 -7.12 -7.67 -6.15
N LEU A 9 -6.32 -6.69 -5.72
CA LEU A 9 -5.12 -6.94 -4.92
C LEU A 9 -5.46 -7.60 -3.57
N LEU A 10 -6.50 -7.14 -2.89
CA LEU A 10 -6.99 -7.71 -1.63
C LEU A 10 -7.61 -9.11 -1.76
N LEU A 11 -7.96 -9.57 -2.95
CA LEU A 11 -8.39 -10.96 -3.19
C LEU A 11 -7.21 -11.93 -3.27
N ASN A 12 -5.98 -11.41 -3.39
CA ASN A 12 -4.79 -12.22 -3.53
C ASN A 12 -4.40 -12.80 -2.15
N PRO A 13 -4.36 -14.13 -1.98
CA PRO A 13 -4.08 -14.76 -0.69
C PRO A 13 -2.69 -14.41 -0.16
N HIS A 14 -1.71 -14.25 -1.05
CA HIS A 14 -0.35 -13.84 -0.69
C HIS A 14 -0.34 -12.46 -0.04
N LEU A 15 -1.02 -11.48 -0.65
CA LEU A 15 -1.10 -10.14 -0.09
C LEU A 15 -1.77 -10.13 1.29
N ARG A 16 -2.85 -10.90 1.47
CA ARG A 16 -3.48 -11.03 2.79
C ARG A 16 -2.53 -11.61 3.84
N GLN A 17 -1.75 -12.62 3.47
CA GLN A 17 -0.75 -13.18 4.38
C GLN A 17 0.33 -12.16 4.72
N LEU A 18 0.80 -11.38 3.74
CA LEU A 18 1.76 -10.30 3.99
C LEU A 18 1.19 -9.29 4.98
N LEU A 19 -0.05 -8.83 4.76
CA LEU A 19 -0.72 -7.87 5.63
C LEU A 19 -0.90 -8.42 7.05
N LEU A 20 -1.36 -9.66 7.21
CA LEU A 20 -1.46 -10.33 8.51
C LEU A 20 -0.09 -10.43 9.20
N THR A 21 0.95 -10.79 8.44
CA THR A 21 2.30 -10.91 9.00
C THR A 21 2.83 -9.54 9.45
N VAL A 22 2.58 -8.45 8.70
CA VAL A 22 2.93 -7.08 9.16
C VAL A 22 2.13 -6.70 10.40
N ASP A 23 0.85 -7.06 10.44
CA ASP A 23 -0.04 -6.71 11.56
C ASP A 23 0.42 -7.37 12.86
N GLU A 24 0.74 -8.67 12.80
CA GLU A 24 1.21 -9.49 13.92
C GLU A 24 2.70 -9.32 14.24
N ALA A 25 3.51 -8.74 13.33
CA ALA A 25 4.94 -8.59 13.54
C ALA A 25 5.26 -7.55 14.63
N GLU A 26 6.13 -7.97 15.55
CA GLU A 26 6.73 -7.10 16.57
C GLU A 26 7.67 -6.06 15.93
N GLU A 27 8.39 -6.45 14.86
CA GLU A 27 9.33 -5.59 14.13
C GLU A 27 8.82 -5.22 12.72
N LYS A 28 7.79 -4.37 12.67
CA LYS A 28 7.15 -3.94 11.42
C LYS A 28 8.11 -3.26 10.44
N SER A 29 9.11 -2.52 10.94
CA SER A 29 10.07 -1.80 10.08
C SER A 29 10.91 -2.71 9.20
N SER A 30 11.44 -3.82 9.73
CA SER A 30 12.22 -4.75 8.91
C SER A 30 11.34 -5.58 7.98
N LEU A 31 10.15 -5.96 8.45
CA LEU A 31 9.18 -6.68 7.63
C LEU A 31 8.72 -5.82 6.46
N MET A 32 8.43 -4.54 6.72
CA MET A 32 8.05 -3.57 5.71
C MET A 32 9.14 -3.43 4.65
N LYS A 33 10.41 -3.29 5.03
CA LYS A 33 11.53 -3.25 4.07
C LYS A 33 11.58 -4.48 3.18
N LYS A 34 11.33 -5.66 3.74
CA LYS A 34 11.31 -6.92 3.00
C LYS A 34 10.13 -6.97 2.03
N TYR A 35 8.95 -6.52 2.46
CA TYR A 35 7.74 -6.54 1.64
C TYR A 35 7.71 -5.42 0.60
N MET A 36 8.40 -4.31 0.85
CA MET A 36 8.66 -3.29 -0.18
C MET A 36 9.54 -3.80 -1.33
N GLN A 37 10.14 -5.00 -1.23
CA GLN A 37 10.79 -5.66 -2.37
C GLN A 37 9.82 -6.53 -3.18
N GLU A 38 8.63 -6.82 -2.66
CA GLU A 38 7.61 -7.59 -3.36
C GLU A 38 6.75 -6.65 -4.22
N PRO A 39 6.69 -6.87 -5.55
CA PRO A 39 5.94 -5.98 -6.45
C PRO A 39 4.45 -5.90 -6.07
N LEU A 40 3.86 -7.01 -5.61
CA LEU A 40 2.47 -7.08 -5.19
C LEU A 40 2.16 -6.16 -3.99
N PHE A 41 3.08 -6.07 -3.02
CA PHE A 41 2.90 -5.23 -1.85
C PHE A 41 3.13 -3.76 -2.18
N VAL A 42 4.08 -3.46 -3.09
CA VAL A 42 4.32 -2.11 -3.59
C VAL A 42 3.11 -1.58 -4.35
N GLU A 43 2.51 -2.37 -5.26
CA GLU A 43 1.28 -1.99 -5.97
C GLU A 43 0.12 -1.75 -4.99
N PHE A 44 -0.02 -2.60 -3.97
CA PHE A 44 -1.02 -2.40 -2.93
C PHE A 44 -0.80 -1.11 -2.14
N ALA A 45 0.44 -0.84 -1.74
CA ALA A 45 0.79 0.38 -1.02
C ALA A 45 0.52 1.61 -1.88
N ASP A 46 0.87 1.58 -3.17
CA ASP A 46 0.61 2.67 -4.11
C ASP A 46 -0.89 2.93 -4.30
N CYS A 47 -1.69 1.88 -4.48
CA CYS A 47 -3.15 2.00 -4.52
C CYS A 47 -3.72 2.57 -3.21
N CYS A 48 -3.23 2.12 -2.05
CA CYS A 48 -3.64 2.67 -0.76
C CYS A 48 -3.30 4.15 -0.66
N LEU A 49 -2.07 4.53 -1.00
CA LEU A 49 -1.58 5.90 -0.97
C LEU A 49 -2.42 6.82 -1.86
N ARG A 50 -2.76 6.42 -3.09
CA ARG A 50 -3.64 7.21 -3.97
C ARG A 50 -5.05 7.45 -3.43
N ILE A 51 -5.55 6.53 -2.59
CA ILE A 51 -6.89 6.64 -2.00
C ILE A 51 -6.86 7.54 -0.75
N VAL A 52 -5.84 7.38 0.10
CA VAL A 52 -5.72 8.11 1.37
C VAL A 52 -5.07 9.49 1.21
N GLU A 53 -4.19 9.64 0.22
CA GLU A 53 -3.67 10.90 -0.30
C GLU A 53 -4.35 11.16 -1.65
N PRO A 54 -5.59 11.71 -1.64
CA PRO A 54 -6.14 12.27 -2.86
C PRO A 54 -5.18 13.37 -3.35
N PRO A 55 -5.03 13.56 -4.68
CA PRO A 55 -4.19 14.61 -5.23
C PRO A 55 -4.81 15.98 -4.98
N GLU A 56 -4.82 16.46 -3.73
CA GLU A 56 -5.09 17.86 -3.43
C GLU A 56 -3.79 18.66 -3.56
N LYS A 57 -3.69 19.27 -4.73
CA LYS A 57 -2.89 20.46 -5.03
C LYS A 57 -1.39 20.23 -4.91
N GLU A 58 -0.82 19.91 -6.07
CA GLU A 58 0.39 20.59 -6.54
C GLU A 58 0.43 21.99 -5.90
N ASN A 59 1.35 22.17 -4.95
CA ASN A 59 1.66 23.49 -4.42
C ASN A 59 2.13 24.30 -5.63
N ILE A 60 1.20 25.06 -6.21
CA ILE A 60 1.53 26.25 -6.99
C ILE A 60 2.34 27.15 -6.06
N LEU A 61 3.65 26.98 -6.07
CA LEU A 61 4.59 27.95 -5.51
C LEU A 61 4.32 29.25 -6.28
N PRO A 62 3.81 30.32 -5.65
CA PRO A 62 3.81 31.60 -6.31
C PRO A 62 5.27 32.04 -6.44
N GLU A 63 5.71 32.29 -7.68
CA GLU A 63 6.97 32.98 -8.00
C GLU A 63 7.05 34.37 -7.35
#